data_AF-A0A8X6Z0A3-F1
#
_entry.id   AF-A0A8X6Z0A3-F1
#
_cell.length_a   1.000
_cell.length_b   1.000
_cell.length_c   1.000
_cell.angle_alpha   90.00
_cell.angle_beta   90.00
_cell.angle_gamma   90.00
#
_symmetry.space_group_name_H-M   'P 1'
#
loop_
_entity.id
_entity.type
_entity.pdbx_description
1 polymer ?
#
loop_
_entity_poly.entity_id
_entity_poly.type
_entity_poly.pdbx_seq_one_letter_code
_entity_poly.pdbx_strand_id
1 'polypeptide(L)' 'MKAIEFIANAQDGTIKIPKKYWKDLEHNLRVIILVEETDTETKQKKTGKQRLKAMSVKTKGLSFDRDDANER' A
#
# COMPACT_ATOMS: atom_id res chain seq x y z
N MET A 1 10.62 36.79 9.15
CA MET A 1 9.95 35.93 8.15
C MET A 1 9.12 34.90 8.90
N LYS A 2 7.84 34.72 8.54
CA LYS A 2 6.92 33.78 9.21
C LYS A 2 6.57 32.68 8.20
N ALA A 3 6.81 31.43 8.56
CA ALA A 3 6.45 30.26 7.75
C ALA A 3 5.14 29.66 8.29
N ILE A 4 4.26 29.22 7.39
CA ILE A 4 3.01 28.56 7.73
C ILE A 4 3.12 27.12 7.21
N GLU A 5 3.10 26.18 8.13
CA GLU A 5 3.21 24.75 7.84
C GLU A 5 1.88 24.09 8.21
N PHE A 6 1.33 23.31 7.28
CA PHE A 6 0.15 22.51 7.51
C PHE A 6 0.15 21.30 6.59
N ILE A 7 -0.42 20.20 7.09
CA ILE A 7 -0.65 18.99 6.30
C ILE A 7 -2.02 19.13 5.63
N ALA A 8 -2.06 18.93 4.31
CA ALA A 8 -3.31 18.93 3.56
C ALA A 8 -3.25 17.90 2.44
N ASN A 9 -4.41 17.26 2.21
CA ASN A 9 -4.57 16.37 1.07
C ASN A 9 -4.77 17.19 -0.20
N ALA A 10 -3.96 16.91 -1.22
CA ALA A 10 -4.21 17.43 -2.56
C ALA A 10 -5.41 16.69 -3.17
N GLN A 11 -6.39 17.43 -3.67
CA GLN A 11 -7.51 16.90 -4.46
C GLN A 11 -7.50 17.62 -5.80
N ASP A 12 -7.43 16.88 -6.91
CA ASP A 12 -7.46 17.42 -8.27
C ASP A 12 -6.43 18.53 -8.52
N GLY A 13 -5.20 18.34 -8.03
CA GLY A 13 -4.12 19.33 -8.14
C GLY A 13 -4.31 20.58 -7.28
N THR A 14 -5.34 20.62 -6.44
CA THR A 14 -5.65 21.76 -5.57
C THR A 14 -5.41 21.41 -4.10
N ILE A 15 -4.72 22.30 -3.38
CA ILE A 15 -4.51 22.20 -1.93
C ILE A 15 -5.40 23.26 -1.26
N LYS A 16 -6.33 22.82 -0.40
CA LYS A 16 -7.21 23.73 0.34
C LYS A 16 -6.47 24.30 1.55
N ILE A 17 -6.23 25.60 1.55
CA ILE A 17 -5.60 26.29 2.67
C ILE A 17 -6.64 26.52 3.78
N PRO A 18 -6.36 26.13 5.04
CA PRO A 18 -7.24 26.39 6.17
C PRO A 18 -7.55 27.89 6.36
N LYS A 19 -8.81 28.21 6.69
CA LYS A 19 -9.29 29.59 6.89
C LYS A 19 -8.50 30.40 7.93
N LYS A 20 -7.87 29.71 8.88
CA LYS A 20 -7.01 30.31 9.90
C LYS A 20 -5.87 31.15 9.30
N TYR A 21 -5.39 30.76 8.13
CA TYR A 21 -4.23 31.36 7.49
C TYR A 21 -4.60 32.40 6.43
N TRP A 22 -5.88 32.57 6.10
CA TRP A 22 -6.30 33.49 5.03
C TRP A 22 -5.86 34.95 5.27
N LYS A 23 -5.86 35.38 6.53
CA LYS A 23 -5.37 36.72 6.92
C LYS A 23 -3.88 36.91 6.67
N ASP A 24 -3.11 35.83 6.67
CA ASP A 24 -1.67 35.86 6.41
C ASP A 24 -1.37 35.74 4.88
N LEU A 25 -2.40 35.58 4.02
CA LEU A 25 -2.24 35.40 2.56
C LEU A 25 -2.33 36.69 1.73
N GLU A 26 -2.48 37.86 2.35
CA GLU A 26 -2.74 39.14 1.65
C GLU A 26 -1.51 39.73 0.89
N HIS A 27 -0.39 39.00 0.82
CA HIS A 27 0.88 39.47 0.27
C HIS A 27 1.51 38.45 -0.70
N ASN A 28 2.65 38.81 -1.28
CA ASN A 28 3.47 37.89 -2.07
C ASN A 28 4.02 36.76 -1.18
N LEU A 29 3.73 35.52 -1.52
CA LEU A 29 4.07 34.34 -0.73
C LEU A 29 5.01 33.42 -1.49
N ARG A 30 5.94 32.81 -0.76
CA ARG A 30 6.74 31.68 -1.24
C ARG A 30 6.11 30.39 -0.73
N VAL A 31 5.73 29.50 -1.64
CA VAL A 31 5.12 28.21 -1.32
C VAL A 31 6.17 27.10 -1.44
N ILE A 32 6.26 26.24 -0.43
CA ILE A 32 7.08 25.03 -0.44
C ILE A 32 6.13 23.85 -0.22
N ILE A 33 6.16 22.88 -1.13
CA ILE A 33 5.34 21.67 -1.03
C ILE A 33 6.28 20.52 -0.68
N LEU A 34 6.02 19.89 0.48
CA LEU A 34 6.71 18.68 0.90
C LEU A 34 5.72 17.53 0.72
N VAL A 35 6.06 16.59 -0.16
CA VAL A 35 5.26 15.39 -0.40
C VAL A 35 5.85 14.28 0.44
N GLU A 36 5.08 13.76 1.40
CA GLU A 36 5.43 12.52 2.06
C GLU A 36 5.17 11.37 1.07
N GLU A 37 6.23 10.64 0.71
CA GLU A 37 6.09 9.35 0.06
C GLU A 37 5.50 8.38 1.08
N THR A 38 4.17 8.38 1.20
CA THR A 38 3.51 7.21 1.77
C THR A 38 3.75 6.09 0.76
N ASP A 39 4.57 5.12 1.12
CA ASP A 39 4.73 3.86 0.38
C ASP A 39 3.33 3.28 0.15
N THR A 40 2.73 3.63 -0.98
CA THR A 40 1.55 2.98 -1.52
C THR A 40 2.04 1.75 -2.28
N GLU A 41 2.86 0.93 -1.62
CA GLU A 41 2.88 -0.49 -1.91
C GLU A 41 1.49 -1.02 -1.54
N THR A 42 0.62 -1.07 -2.54
CA THR A 42 -0.45 -2.05 -2.75
C THR A 42 -0.63 -3.08 -1.63
N LYS A 43 -1.18 -2.66 -0.47
CA LYS A 43 -1.62 -3.60 0.57
C LYS A 43 -3.07 -4.00 0.29
N GLN A 44 -3.26 -4.75 -0.79
CA GLN A 44 -4.37 -5.73 -0.84
C GLN A 44 -4.04 -6.89 0.10
N LYS A 45 -4.02 -6.65 1.42
CA LYS A 45 -3.99 -7.74 2.40
C LYS A 45 -5.42 -8.21 2.68
N LYS A 46 -6.02 -8.92 1.72
CA LYS A 46 -7.03 -9.93 2.04
C LYS A 46 -6.29 -11.16 2.57
N THR A 47 -5.86 -11.13 3.82
CA THR A 47 -5.38 -12.35 4.52
C THR A 47 -6.57 -13.19 4.96
N GLY A 48 -7.39 -13.63 4.02
CA GLY A 48 -8.13 -14.87 4.19
C GLY A 48 -7.10 -15.98 3.99
N LYS A 49 -6.89 -16.84 4.99
CA LYS A 49 -5.99 -18.02 4.89
C LYS A 49 -6.26 -18.71 3.55
N GLN A 50 -5.37 -18.55 2.57
CA GLN A 50 -5.43 -19.32 1.34
C GLN A 50 -5.14 -20.76 1.74
N ARG A 51 -6.21 -21.55 1.91
CA ARG A 51 -6.08 -22.99 2.12
C ARG A 51 -5.57 -23.54 0.80
N LEU A 52 -4.27 -23.86 0.76
CA LEU A 52 -3.67 -24.61 -0.33
C LEU A 52 -4.51 -25.88 -0.51
N LYS A 53 -5.17 -26.01 -1.66
CA LYS A 53 -5.90 -27.23 -2.00
C LYS A 53 -4.91 -28.21 -2.59
N ALA A 54 -4.73 -29.35 -1.92
CA ALA A 54 -3.97 -30.45 -2.48
C ALA A 54 -4.64 -30.91 -3.78
N MET A 55 -3.86 -31.01 -4.86
CA MET A 55 -4.30 -31.60 -6.12
C MET A 55 -3.88 -33.06 -6.12
N SER A 56 -4.85 -33.97 -6.27
CA SER A 56 -4.58 -35.40 -6.43
C SER A 56 -4.76 -35.76 -7.90
N VAL A 57 -3.71 -36.28 -8.52
CA VAL A 57 -3.75 -36.80 -9.88
C VAL A 57 -3.91 -38.31 -9.78
N LYS A 58 -5.04 -38.85 -10.27
CA LYS A 58 -5.26 -40.29 -10.36
C LYS A 58 -4.63 -40.82 -11.64
N THR A 59 -3.45 -41.42 -11.51
CA THR A 59 -2.79 -42.14 -12.60
C THR A 59 -3.22 -43.60 -12.59
N LYS A 60 -3.64 -44.14 -13.75
CA LYS A 60 -4.01 -45.55 -13.89
C LYS A 60 -2.74 -46.41 -13.81
N GLY A 61 -2.60 -47.24 -12.78
CA GLY A 61 -1.50 -48.21 -12.67
C GLY A 61 -0.21 -47.71 -12.02
N LEU A 62 -0.19 -46.49 -11.47
CA LEU A 62 0.92 -45.97 -10.67
C LEU A 62 0.45 -45.73 -9.24
N SER A 63 0.91 -46.57 -8.32
CA SER A 63 0.78 -46.38 -6.86
C SER A 63 2.11 -45.89 -6.31
N PHE A 64 2.06 -44.86 -5.47
CA PHE A 64 3.25 -44.39 -4.76
C PHE A 64 3.59 -45.39 -3.66
N ASP A 65 4.68 -46.14 -3.83
CA ASP A 65 5.21 -47.00 -2.77
C ASP A 65 5.99 -46.14 -1.78
N ARG A 66 5.55 -46.17 -0.52
CA ARG A 66 6.14 -45.35 0.53
C ARG A 66 7.40 -45.98 1.10
N ASP A 67 7.51 -47.30 1.04
CA ASP A 67 8.61 -48.02 1.65
C ASP A 67 9.87 -47.84 0.77
N ASP A 68 9.74 -48.03 -0.55
CA ASP A 68 10.80 -47.80 -1.54
C ASP A 68 11.29 -46.33 -1.56
N ALA A 69 10.40 -45.37 -1.32
CA ALA A 69 10.75 -43.95 -1.28
C ALA A 69 11.50 -43.52 0.00
N ASN A 70 11.34 -44.27 1.10
CA ASN A 70 11.94 -43.96 2.41
C ASN A 70 13.30 -44.64 2.64
N GLU A 71 13.71 -45.56 1.77
CA GLU A 71 14.98 -46.29 1.83
C GLU A 71 16.21 -45.48 1.33
N ARG A 72 16.09 -44.15 1.18
CA ARG A 72 17.17 -43.24 0.76
C ARG A 72 17.63 -42.28 1.86
#